data_AF-X1D480-F1
#
_entry.id   AF-X1D480-F1
#
_cell.length_a   1.000
_cell.length_b   1.000
_cell.length_c   1.000
_cell.angle_alpha   90.00
_cell.angle_beta   90.00
_cell.angle_gamma   90.00
#
_symmetry.space_group_name_H-M   'P 1'
#
loop_
_entity.id
_entity.type
_entity.pdbx_description
1 polymer ?
#
loop_
_entity_poly.entity_id
_entity_poly.type
_entity_poly.pdbx_seq_one_letter_code
_entity_poly.pdbx_strand_id
1 'polypeptide(L)'
;TIGFTALLAYARIFRPKTFRGVGGSGRPEALAEIHFPATGIVLIGVLWGILNEPWLAIVPLCFMGGGDAITGLIRSRVYGREVKGIWGSVGMLVTCLILAYFIQPYFIGAAGAVTAVIAEKFTKTRHFIDDNLTIPLASGLVMGVLYATLA
;
A
#
# COMPACT_ATOMS: atom_id res chain seq x y z
N THR A 1 -11.88 -4.34 9.99
CA THR A 1 -11.45 -4.48 8.58
C THR A 1 -12.12 -5.64 7.85
N ILE A 2 -12.20 -6.85 8.44
CA ILE A 2 -12.84 -8.04 7.81
C ILE A 2 -14.25 -7.77 7.28
N GLY A 3 -15.16 -7.25 8.11
CA GLY A 3 -16.53 -6.97 7.68
C GLY A 3 -16.62 -5.93 6.56
N PHE A 4 -15.72 -4.95 6.54
CA PHE A 4 -15.65 -3.95 5.48
C PHE A 4 -15.11 -4.54 4.17
N THR A 5 -14.05 -5.35 4.22
CA THR A 5 -13.55 -6.08 3.04
C THR A 5 -14.62 -7.01 2.46
N ALA A 6 -15.33 -7.75 3.30
CA ALA A 6 -16.42 -8.63 2.87
C ALA A 6 -17.57 -7.85 2.23
N LEU A 7 -17.94 -6.70 2.80
CA LEU A 7 -18.95 -5.81 2.25
C LEU A 7 -18.54 -5.28 0.86
N LEU A 8 -17.28 -4.86 0.68
CA LEU A 8 -16.78 -4.38 -0.61
C LEU A 8 -16.70 -5.50 -1.64
N ALA A 9 -16.28 -6.70 -1.24
CA ALA A 9 -16.29 -7.88 -2.11
C ALA A 9 -17.71 -8.26 -2.55
N TYR A 10 -18.66 -8.27 -1.61
CA TYR A 10 -20.07 -8.50 -1.92
C TYR A 10 -20.60 -7.44 -2.88
N ALA A 11 -20.34 -6.16 -2.60
CA ALA A 11 -20.75 -5.06 -3.46
C ALA A 11 -20.15 -5.18 -4.86
N ARG A 12 -18.88 -5.57 -5.01
CA ARG A 12 -18.23 -5.79 -6.31
C ARG A 12 -18.94 -6.86 -7.14
N ILE A 13 -19.31 -7.98 -6.52
CA ILE A 13 -19.88 -9.15 -7.22
C ILE A 13 -21.35 -8.93 -7.55
N PHE A 14 -22.14 -8.45 -6.58
CA PHE A 14 -23.60 -8.45 -6.68
C PHE A 14 -24.21 -7.07 -6.94
N ARG A 15 -23.54 -5.99 -6.51
CA ARG A 15 -24.08 -4.62 -6.54
C ARG A 15 -23.02 -3.56 -6.93
N PRO A 16 -22.32 -3.71 -8.08
CA PRO A 16 -21.13 -2.90 -8.40
C PRO A 16 -21.42 -1.41 -8.57
N LYS A 17 -22.68 -1.02 -8.77
CA LYS A 17 -23.10 0.38 -8.95
C LYS A 17 -23.50 1.08 -7.64
N THR A 18 -23.57 0.35 -6.51
CA THR A 18 -24.03 0.92 -5.24
C THR A 18 -23.03 1.91 -4.66
N PHE A 19 -21.74 1.67 -4.83
CA PHE A 19 -20.67 2.56 -4.37
C PHE A 19 -19.82 3.01 -5.56
N ARG A 20 -19.52 4.32 -5.61
CA ARG A 20 -18.60 4.87 -6.61
C ARG A 20 -17.21 4.27 -6.40
N GLY A 21 -16.55 3.82 -7.47
CA GLY A 21 -15.25 3.14 -7.39
C GLY A 21 -15.33 1.62 -7.33
N VAL A 22 -16.29 1.06 -6.58
CA VAL A 22 -16.40 -0.40 -6.34
C VAL A 22 -16.73 -1.18 -7.60
N GLY A 23 -17.43 -0.60 -8.57
CA GLY A 23 -17.68 -1.24 -9.87
C GLY A 23 -16.47 -1.24 -10.82
N GLY A 24 -15.30 -0.76 -10.39
CA GLY A 24 -14.11 -0.65 -11.23
C GLY A 24 -14.12 0.58 -12.14
N SER A 25 -14.70 1.69 -11.67
CA SER A 25 -14.76 2.93 -12.44
C SER A 25 -13.34 3.45 -12.72
N GLY A 26 -12.81 3.19 -13.91
CA GLY A 26 -11.49 3.61 -14.38
C GLY A 26 -10.52 2.45 -14.65
N ARG A 27 -10.52 1.40 -13.81
CA ARG A 27 -9.68 0.19 -13.97
C ARG A 27 -10.48 -1.07 -13.63
N PRO A 28 -11.18 -1.69 -14.60
CA PRO A 28 -12.05 -2.83 -14.35
C PRO A 28 -11.31 -4.07 -13.82
N GLU A 29 -10.03 -4.21 -14.15
CA GLU A 29 -9.22 -5.36 -13.72
C GLU A 29 -8.59 -5.19 -12.34
N ALA A 30 -8.51 -3.95 -11.82
CA ALA A 30 -7.94 -3.69 -10.50
C ALA A 30 -9.02 -3.84 -9.43
N LEU A 31 -8.77 -4.71 -8.44
CA LEU A 31 -9.60 -4.89 -7.24
C LEU A 31 -9.04 -4.07 -6.07
N ALA A 32 -8.62 -2.85 -6.36
CA ALA A 32 -7.92 -1.94 -5.46
C ALA A 32 -8.67 -1.77 -4.12
N GLU A 33 -10.00 -1.63 -4.20
CA GLU A 33 -10.91 -1.43 -3.08
C GLU A 33 -11.03 -2.65 -2.16
N ILE A 34 -10.79 -3.86 -2.66
CA ILE A 34 -10.79 -5.10 -1.88
C ILE A 34 -9.38 -5.38 -1.36
N HIS A 35 -8.37 -5.20 -2.22
CA HIS A 35 -6.98 -5.53 -1.91
C HIS A 35 -6.42 -4.69 -0.76
N PHE A 36 -6.71 -3.40 -0.70
CA PHE A 36 -6.20 -2.54 0.37
C PHE A 36 -6.70 -2.93 1.78
N PRO A 37 -8.02 -3.08 2.04
CA PRO A 37 -8.46 -3.54 3.34
C PRO A 37 -8.11 -5.02 3.59
N ALA A 38 -7.97 -5.85 2.55
CA ALA A 38 -7.47 -7.22 2.70
C ALA A 38 -6.00 -7.26 3.18
N THR A 39 -5.10 -6.46 2.60
CA THR A 39 -3.72 -6.35 3.11
C THR A 39 -3.69 -5.80 4.52
N GLY A 40 -4.58 -4.86 4.86
CA GLY A 40 -4.74 -4.40 6.23
C GLY A 40 -5.06 -5.53 7.21
N ILE A 41 -5.94 -6.47 6.85
CA ILE A 41 -6.24 -7.66 7.68
C ILE A 41 -4.99 -8.51 7.88
N VAL A 42 -4.26 -8.78 6.80
CA VAL A 42 -3.04 -9.61 6.86
C VAL A 42 -1.98 -8.94 7.72
N LEU A 43 -1.66 -7.67 7.47
CA LEU A 43 -0.62 -6.97 8.20
C LEU A 43 -0.97 -6.79 9.69
N ILE A 44 -2.21 -6.43 10.01
CA ILE A 44 -2.64 -6.31 11.41
C ILE A 44 -2.65 -7.69 12.09
N GLY A 45 -3.18 -8.72 11.42
CA GLY A 45 -3.25 -10.06 11.99
C GLY A 45 -1.87 -10.70 12.20
N VAL A 46 -0.94 -10.49 11.27
CA VAL A 46 0.40 -11.08 11.30
C VAL A 46 1.38 -10.21 12.07
N LEU A 47 1.61 -8.96 11.65
CA LEU A 47 2.67 -8.14 12.24
C LEU A 47 2.28 -7.66 13.64
N TRP A 48 1.07 -7.11 13.82
CA TRP A 48 0.64 -6.70 15.16
C TRP A 48 0.26 -7.93 15.99
N GLY A 49 -0.49 -8.89 15.45
CA GLY A 49 -0.88 -10.08 16.22
C GLY A 49 0.28 -10.95 16.71
N ILE A 50 1.34 -11.11 15.92
CA ILE A 50 2.48 -12.00 16.27
C ILE A 50 3.61 -11.21 16.94
N LEU A 51 3.99 -10.04 16.42
CA LEU A 51 5.12 -9.26 16.95
C LEU A 51 4.69 -8.29 18.06
N ASN A 52 3.39 -8.17 18.33
CA ASN A 52 2.79 -7.26 19.31
C ASN A 52 3.12 -5.76 19.09
N GLU A 53 3.54 -5.41 17.87
CA GLU A 53 3.95 -4.06 17.49
C GLU A 53 3.00 -3.46 16.43
N PRO A 54 2.07 -2.56 16.82
CA PRO A 54 1.06 -2.02 15.92
C PRO A 54 1.64 -1.24 14.74
N TRP A 55 2.76 -0.55 14.98
CA TRP A 55 3.37 0.34 13.99
C TRP A 55 3.89 -0.43 12.76
N LEU A 56 4.38 -1.66 12.94
CA LEU A 56 4.83 -2.52 11.85
C LEU A 56 3.69 -2.85 10.87
N ALA A 57 2.45 -2.91 11.34
CA ALA A 57 1.28 -3.13 10.49
C ALA A 57 0.79 -1.83 9.83
N ILE A 58 0.79 -0.72 10.57
CA ILE A 58 0.16 0.54 10.14
C ILE A 58 1.04 1.29 9.14
N VAL A 59 2.35 1.38 9.38
CA VAL A 59 3.28 2.18 8.56
C VAL A 59 3.33 1.72 7.08
N PRO A 60 3.42 0.42 6.76
CA PRO A 60 3.30 -0.07 5.38
C PRO A 60 2.01 0.33 4.66
N LEU A 61 0.87 0.34 5.38
CA LEU A 61 -0.41 0.79 4.83
C LEU A 61 -0.39 2.29 4.54
N CYS A 62 0.26 3.08 5.41
CA CYS A 62 0.47 4.50 5.19
C CYS A 62 1.41 4.78 4.00
N PHE A 63 2.43 3.95 3.78
CA PHE A 63 3.30 4.09 2.60
C PHE A 63 2.54 3.89 1.30
N MET A 64 1.65 2.90 1.25
CA MET A 64 0.77 2.71 0.10
C MET A 64 -0.17 3.90 -0.05
N GLY A 65 -0.94 4.26 0.97
CA GLY A 65 -1.99 5.27 0.85
C GLY A 65 -1.42 6.67 0.59
N GLY A 66 -0.44 7.09 1.39
CA GLY A 66 0.19 8.40 1.29
C GLY A 66 1.17 8.50 0.13
N GLY A 67 2.00 7.48 -0.07
CA GLY A 67 2.98 7.44 -1.17
C GLY A 67 2.30 7.43 -2.53
N ASP A 68 1.30 6.57 -2.75
CA ASP A 68 0.60 6.51 -4.04
C ASP A 68 -0.20 7.79 -4.32
N ALA A 69 -0.78 8.42 -3.30
CA ALA A 69 -1.47 9.70 -3.46
C ALA A 69 -0.53 10.81 -3.98
N ILE A 70 0.67 10.94 -3.40
CA ILE A 70 1.67 11.91 -3.85
C ILE A 70 2.20 11.56 -5.23
N THR A 71 2.48 10.28 -5.48
CA THR A 71 2.87 9.78 -6.81
C THR A 71 1.83 10.12 -7.87
N GLY A 72 0.55 9.92 -7.59
CA GLY A 72 -0.56 10.27 -8.48
C GLY A 72 -0.62 11.77 -8.78
N LEU A 73 -0.45 12.62 -7.76
CA LEU A 73 -0.41 14.08 -7.93
C LEU A 73 0.76 14.52 -8.81
N ILE A 74 1.96 13.99 -8.55
CA ILE A 74 3.16 14.31 -9.33
C ILE A 74 3.00 13.83 -10.76
N ARG A 75 2.47 12.61 -10.98
CA ARG A 75 2.25 12.07 -12.32
C ARG A 75 1.26 12.90 -13.12
N SER A 76 0.18 13.31 -12.48
CA SER A 76 -0.82 14.19 -13.09
C SER A 76 -0.22 15.53 -13.52
N ARG A 77 0.61 16.16 -12.67
CA ARG A 77 1.19 17.47 -12.97
C ARG A 77 2.42 17.45 -13.89
N VAL A 78 3.32 16.49 -13.72
CA VAL A 78 4.61 16.44 -14.44
C VAL A 78 4.48 15.71 -15.77
N TYR A 79 3.73 14.61 -15.79
CA TYR A 79 3.63 13.75 -16.98
C TYR A 79 2.30 13.89 -17.71
N GLY A 80 1.24 14.37 -17.05
CA GLY A 80 -0.10 14.50 -17.64
C GLY A 80 -0.77 13.16 -18.00
N ARG A 81 -0.15 12.03 -17.64
CA ARG A 81 -0.62 10.67 -17.94
C ARG A 81 -0.16 9.69 -16.87
N GLU A 82 -0.82 8.53 -16.87
CA GLU A 82 -0.52 7.45 -15.95
C GLU A 82 0.78 6.73 -16.32
N VAL A 83 1.93 7.24 -15.87
CA VAL A 83 3.26 6.61 -16.08
C VAL A 83 4.04 6.45 -14.78
N LYS A 84 4.71 5.31 -14.58
CA LYS A 84 5.61 5.09 -13.44
C LYS A 84 6.96 5.78 -13.69
N GLY A 85 6.94 7.11 -13.62
CA GLY A 85 8.11 7.96 -13.87
C GLY A 85 8.95 8.21 -12.63
N ILE A 86 10.22 8.57 -12.84
CA ILE A 86 11.21 8.79 -11.76
C ILE A 86 10.72 9.85 -10.76
N TRP A 87 10.10 10.94 -11.23
CA TRP A 87 9.59 12.00 -10.34
C TRP A 87 8.49 11.50 -9.39
N GLY A 88 7.65 10.57 -9.86
CA GLY A 88 6.64 9.92 -9.01
C GLY A 88 7.30 9.11 -7.90
N SER A 89 8.23 8.23 -8.25
CA SER A 89 8.95 7.40 -7.27
C SER A 89 9.80 8.23 -6.29
N VAL A 90 10.38 9.36 -6.72
CA VAL A 90 11.06 10.30 -5.81
C VAL A 90 10.07 10.91 -4.81
N GLY A 91 8.91 11.36 -5.28
CA GLY A 91 7.85 11.86 -4.41
C GLY A 91 7.40 10.81 -3.39
N MET A 92 7.14 9.59 -3.86
CA MET A 92 6.82 8.46 -2.99
C MET A 92 7.88 8.25 -1.92
N LEU A 93 9.17 8.22 -2.29
CA LEU A 93 10.26 7.98 -1.36
C LEU A 93 10.30 9.06 -0.27
N VAL A 94 10.22 10.33 -0.66
CA VAL A 94 10.22 11.45 0.29
C VAL A 94 9.03 11.35 1.24
N THR A 95 7.83 11.08 0.73
CA THR A 95 6.63 10.92 1.55
C THR A 95 6.76 9.74 2.51
N CYS A 96 7.21 8.57 2.05
CA CYS A 96 7.40 7.40 2.89
C CYS A 96 8.50 7.63 3.95
N LEU A 97 9.59 8.32 3.62
CA LEU A 97 10.62 8.67 4.60
C LEU A 97 10.11 9.64 5.66
N ILE A 98 9.29 10.62 5.30
CA ILE A 98 8.65 11.52 6.27
C ILE A 98 7.73 10.73 7.20
N LEU A 99 6.92 9.81 6.67
CA LEU A 99 6.05 8.95 7.49
C LEU A 99 6.88 8.04 8.41
N ALA A 100 7.99 7.49 7.90
CA ALA A 100 8.90 6.65 8.66
C ALA A 100 9.68 7.40 9.74
N TYR A 101 9.92 8.70 9.57
CA TYR A 101 10.70 9.52 10.50
C TYR A 101 10.10 9.59 11.91
N PHE A 102 8.78 9.42 12.05
CA PHE A 102 8.11 9.44 13.35
C PHE A 102 8.16 8.10 14.09
N ILE A 103 8.83 7.09 13.53
CA ILE A 103 8.82 5.72 14.03
C ILE A 103 10.25 5.28 14.31
N GLN A 104 10.53 4.87 15.54
CA GLN A 104 11.78 4.22 15.90
C GLN A 104 11.65 2.70 15.86
N PRO A 105 12.69 1.97 15.42
CA PRO A 105 13.98 2.49 14.94
C PRO A 105 13.94 2.97 13.48
N TYR A 106 14.57 4.13 13.22
CA TYR A 106 14.45 4.84 11.93
C TYR A 106 14.89 4.02 10.71
N PHE A 107 15.89 3.17 10.87
CA PHE A 107 16.44 2.38 9.75
C PHE A 107 15.42 1.35 9.23
N ILE A 108 14.56 0.81 10.10
CA ILE A 108 13.51 -0.15 9.69
C ILE A 108 12.47 0.56 8.84
N GLY A 109 12.01 1.73 9.29
CA GLY A 109 11.09 2.56 8.51
C GLY A 109 11.68 3.00 7.17
N ALA A 110 12.96 3.38 7.15
CA ALA A 110 13.66 3.73 5.91
C ALA A 110 13.79 2.55 4.94
N ALA A 111 14.12 1.35 5.43
CA ALA A 111 14.16 0.14 4.62
C ALA A 111 12.77 -0.22 4.06
N GLY A 112 11.72 -0.05 4.87
CA GLY A 112 10.33 -0.18 4.44
C GLY A 112 9.96 0.83 3.35
N ALA A 113 10.36 2.08 3.49
CA ALA A 113 10.11 3.14 2.50
C ALA A 113 10.78 2.84 1.15
N VAL A 114 12.06 2.44 1.16
CA VAL A 114 12.78 2.02 -0.06
C VAL A 114 12.10 0.82 -0.70
N THR A 115 11.73 -0.19 0.10
CA THR A 115 11.02 -1.38 -0.38
C THR A 115 9.68 -1.01 -1.01
N ALA A 116 8.93 -0.07 -0.42
CA ALA A 116 7.66 0.41 -0.96
C ALA A 116 7.82 1.05 -2.35
N VAL A 117 8.85 1.88 -2.54
CA VAL A 117 9.14 2.51 -3.85
C VAL A 117 9.58 1.49 -4.89
N ILE A 118 10.40 0.51 -4.49
CA ILE A 118 10.78 -0.60 -5.38
C ILE A 118 9.53 -1.39 -5.78
N ALA A 119 8.67 -1.74 -4.82
CA ALA A 119 7.42 -2.44 -5.08
C ALA A 119 6.51 -1.65 -6.03
N GLU A 120 6.34 -0.35 -5.81
CA GLU A 120 5.57 0.54 -6.71
C GLU A 120 6.14 0.52 -8.13
N LYS A 121 7.45 0.66 -8.28
CA LYS A 121 8.10 0.74 -9.59
C LYS A 121 8.02 -0.55 -10.41
N PHE A 122 8.12 -1.70 -9.75
CA PHE A 122 8.16 -3.02 -10.42
C PHE A 122 6.82 -3.72 -10.52
N THR A 123 5.85 -3.37 -9.69
CA THR A 123 4.51 -3.98 -9.77
C THR A 123 3.83 -3.51 -11.04
N LYS A 124 3.37 -4.47 -11.85
CA LYS A 124 2.46 -4.19 -12.97
C LYS A 124 1.08 -4.62 -12.53
N THR A 125 0.13 -3.69 -12.49
CA THR A 125 -1.27 -4.01 -12.22
C THR A 125 -1.73 -5.06 -13.23
N ARG A 126 -1.97 -6.27 -12.75
CA ARG A 126 -2.58 -7.39 -13.46
C ARG A 126 -3.86 -7.77 -12.71
N HIS A 127 -4.74 -8.51 -13.37
CA HIS A 127 -6.07 -8.89 -12.89
C HIS A 127 -6.19 -9.38 -11.42
N PHE A 128 -5.10 -9.86 -10.79
CA PHE A 128 -5.07 -10.27 -9.38
C PHE A 128 -3.97 -9.63 -8.53
N ILE A 129 -3.04 -8.86 -9.13
CA ILE A 129 -1.89 -8.28 -8.45
C ILE A 129 -1.89 -6.78 -8.71
N ASP A 130 -1.98 -6.00 -7.64
CA ASP A 130 -2.00 -4.55 -7.68
C ASP A 130 -1.02 -3.95 -6.66
N ASP A 131 -0.75 -2.67 -6.82
CA ASP A 131 0.13 -1.87 -5.96
C ASP A 131 -0.42 -1.86 -4.50
N ASN A 132 -1.74 -1.94 -4.36
CA ASN A 132 -2.46 -2.06 -3.07
C ASN A 132 -2.17 -3.36 -2.30
N LEU A 133 -1.70 -4.40 -3.01
CA LEU A 133 -1.31 -5.68 -2.43
C LEU A 133 0.20 -5.72 -2.17
N THR A 134 0.97 -5.38 -3.19
CA THR A 134 2.44 -5.54 -3.21
C THR A 134 3.15 -4.54 -2.31
N ILE A 135 2.75 -3.26 -2.30
CA ILE A 135 3.45 -2.23 -1.52
C ILE A 135 3.34 -2.53 -0.01
N PRO A 136 2.13 -2.71 0.58
CA PRO A 136 2.03 -2.96 2.01
C PRO A 136 2.65 -4.29 2.43
N LEU A 137 2.47 -5.35 1.64
CA LEU A 137 3.02 -6.67 1.99
C LEU A 137 4.54 -6.71 1.90
N ALA A 138 5.14 -6.15 0.84
CA ALA A 138 6.59 -6.16 0.68
C ALA A 138 7.28 -5.30 1.75
N SER A 139 6.80 -4.07 1.96
CA SER A 139 7.37 -3.18 2.97
C SER A 139 7.13 -3.71 4.38
N GLY A 140 5.94 -4.21 4.70
CA GLY A 140 5.62 -4.83 5.99
C GLY A 140 6.45 -6.09 6.26
N LEU A 141 6.69 -6.93 5.25
CA LEU A 141 7.55 -8.10 5.39
C LEU A 141 9.00 -7.71 5.71
N VAL A 142 9.59 -6.77 4.94
CA VAL A 142 10.95 -6.31 5.20
C VAL A 142 11.06 -5.68 6.58
N MET A 143 10.11 -4.82 6.95
CA MET A 143 10.10 -4.17 8.26
C MET A 143 9.97 -5.19 9.40
N GLY A 144 9.05 -6.16 9.28
CA GLY A 144 8.83 -7.20 10.27
C GLY A 144 10.04 -8.13 10.44
N VAL A 145 10.68 -8.53 9.34
CA VAL A 145 11.90 -9.35 9.38
C VAL A 145 13.06 -8.60 10.02
N LEU A 146 13.29 -7.34 9.63
CA LEU A 146 14.34 -6.51 10.24
C LEU A 146 14.08 -6.29 11.73
N TYR A 147 12.83 -6.05 12.12
CA TYR A 147 12.47 -5.92 13.54
C TYR A 147 12.76 -7.20 14.31
N ALA A 148 12.27 -8.35 13.84
CA ALA A 148 12.44 -9.63 14.52
C ALA A 148 13.91 -10.10 14.61
N THR A 149 14.81 -9.54 13.79
CA THR A 149 16.23 -9.95 13.74
C THR A 149 17.19 -8.96 14.39
N LEU A 150 16.82 -7.68 14.49
CA LEU A 150 17.72 -6.60 14.91
C LEU A 150 17.21 -5.78 16.10
N ALA A 151 15.96 -5.99 16.53
CA ALA A 151 15.38 -5.39 17.73
C ALA A 151 15.23 -6.44 18.83
#